data_AF-A0A7C5P8G4-F1
#
_entry.id   AF-A0A7C5P8G4-F1
#
_cell.length_a   1.000
_cell.length_b   1.000
_cell.length_c   1.000
_cell.angle_alpha   90.00
_cell.angle_beta   90.00
_cell.angle_gamma   90.00
#
_symmetry.space_group_name_H-M   'P 1'
#
loop_
_entity.id
_entity.type
_entity.pdbx_description
1 polymer ?
#
loop_
_entity_poly.entity_id
_entity_poly.type
_entity_poly.pdbx_seq_one_letter_code
_entity_poly.pdbx_strand_id
1 'polypeptide(L)'
;MNRILCLITCLGLAASLAGAETKPPMGVCPPFQLKDEAGNVIDPVRGINATTPYSPKQTCGTTGCHDYNKITEGFHFQQGKGEAVPAQMAERYRWVSSPGNYGGTWCSPAPLYRQLAAKTNASARVIDMTSFEFVTATCGNCHPGGGPLEFDR
;
A
#
# COMPACT_ATOMS: atom_id res chain seq x y z
N MET A 1 -55.58 5.08 -63.98
CA MET A 1 -54.64 4.14 -63.34
C MET A 1 -53.84 4.92 -62.30
N ASN A 2 -54.31 4.92 -61.05
CA ASN A 2 -53.68 5.63 -59.93
C ASN A 2 -52.46 4.85 -59.43
N ARG A 3 -51.29 5.50 -59.40
CA ARG A 3 -50.13 5.00 -58.65
C ARG A 3 -49.75 6.06 -57.61
N ILE A 4 -50.32 5.90 -56.42
CA ILE A 4 -49.94 6.65 -55.22
C ILE A 4 -48.60 6.07 -54.76
N LEU A 5 -47.54 6.89 -54.84
CA LEU A 5 -46.22 6.57 -54.32
C LEU A 5 -46.17 7.04 -52.86
N CYS A 6 -46.30 6.10 -51.92
CA CYS A 6 -46.20 6.38 -50.50
C CYS A 6 -44.71 6.33 -50.10
N LEU A 7 -44.05 7.49 -50.03
CA LEU A 7 -42.70 7.63 -49.48
C LEU A 7 -42.82 7.60 -47.95
N ILE A 8 -42.50 6.47 -47.33
CA ILE A 8 -42.36 6.36 -45.87
C ILE A 8 -40.96 6.81 -45.51
N THR A 9 -40.81 8.06 -45.07
CA THR A 9 -39.60 8.56 -44.40
C THR A 9 -39.51 7.95 -43.01
N CYS A 10 -38.76 6.86 -42.86
CA CYS A 10 -38.30 6.38 -41.55
C CYS A 10 -37.19 7.31 -41.03
N LEU A 11 -37.58 8.36 -40.28
CA LEU A 11 -36.66 9.05 -39.39
C LEU A 11 -36.31 8.10 -38.24
N GLY A 12 -35.13 7.48 -38.31
CA GLY A 12 -34.57 6.67 -37.24
C GLY A 12 -34.31 7.53 -36.02
N LEU A 13 -35.07 7.30 -34.95
CA LEU A 13 -34.84 7.87 -33.63
C LEU A 13 -33.60 7.18 -33.04
N ALA A 14 -32.43 7.80 -33.16
CA ALA A 14 -31.23 7.34 -32.45
C ALA A 14 -31.41 7.62 -30.95
N ALA A 15 -31.91 6.63 -30.21
CA ALA A 15 -31.94 6.68 -28.76
C ALA A 15 -30.50 6.67 -28.25
N SER A 16 -30.06 7.80 -27.69
CA SER A 16 -28.80 7.89 -26.96
C SER A 16 -28.90 6.98 -25.74
N LEU A 17 -28.23 5.83 -25.80
CA LEU A 17 -27.95 4.99 -24.64
C LEU A 17 -26.88 5.71 -23.80
N ALA A 18 -27.28 6.76 -23.10
CA ALA A 18 -26.51 7.24 -21.96
C ALA A 18 -26.56 6.12 -20.91
N GLY A 19 -25.50 5.31 -20.88
CA GLY A 19 -25.33 4.29 -19.85
C GLY A 19 -25.47 4.96 -18.50
N ALA A 20 -26.34 4.41 -17.64
CA ALA A 20 -26.52 4.90 -16.30
C ALA A 20 -25.15 4.95 -15.60
N GLU A 21 -24.73 6.14 -15.14
CA GLU A 21 -23.55 6.25 -14.30
C GLU A 21 -23.77 5.37 -13.07
N THR A 22 -23.04 4.27 -13.00
CA THR A 22 -23.03 3.41 -11.81
C THR A 22 -22.40 4.21 -10.69
N LYS A 23 -23.19 4.62 -9.71
CA LYS A 23 -22.69 5.30 -8.53
C LYS A 23 -21.68 4.37 -7.85
N PRO A 24 -20.40 4.74 -7.74
CA PRO A 24 -19.40 3.85 -7.17
C PRO A 24 -19.80 3.50 -5.74
N PRO A 25 -19.54 2.26 -5.28
CA PRO A 25 -19.80 1.89 -3.90
C PRO A 25 -19.08 2.88 -2.99
N MET A 26 -19.82 3.53 -2.09
CA MET A 26 -19.21 4.47 -1.16
C MET A 26 -18.39 3.68 -0.14
N GLY A 27 -17.08 3.81 -0.20
CA GLY A 27 -16.19 3.35 0.85
C GLY A 27 -16.34 4.19 2.12
N VAL A 28 -15.60 3.82 3.16
CA VAL A 28 -15.54 4.57 4.43
C VAL A 28 -15.01 6.00 4.23
N CYS A 29 -14.22 6.22 3.17
CA CYS A 29 -13.67 7.53 2.83
C CYS A 29 -14.58 8.29 1.84
N PRO A 30 -14.73 9.61 1.97
CA PRO A 30 -15.29 10.44 0.91
C PRO A 30 -14.40 10.37 -0.34
N PRO A 31 -14.85 10.82 -1.53
CA PRO A 31 -13.99 10.88 -2.70
C PRO A 31 -12.71 11.68 -2.45
N PHE A 32 -11.56 11.13 -2.84
CA PHE A 32 -10.24 11.76 -2.73
C PHE A 32 -9.40 11.50 -3.99
N GLN A 33 -8.38 12.33 -4.19
CA GLN A 33 -7.40 12.14 -5.28
C GLN A 33 -6.18 11.40 -4.73
N LEU A 34 -5.72 10.38 -5.46
CA LEU A 34 -4.43 9.75 -5.17
C LEU A 34 -3.31 10.75 -5.45
N LYS A 35 -2.24 10.70 -4.66
CA LYS A 35 -1.06 11.55 -4.84
C LYS A 35 0.22 10.75 -4.77
N ASP A 36 1.24 11.21 -5.49
CA ASP A 36 2.61 10.74 -5.35
C ASP A 36 3.30 11.37 -4.10
N GLU A 37 4.57 11.04 -3.89
CA GLU A 37 5.36 11.55 -2.75
C GLU A 37 5.58 13.07 -2.79
N ALA A 38 5.64 13.67 -3.99
CA ALA A 38 5.74 15.11 -4.19
C ALA A 38 4.38 15.83 -4.07
N GLY A 39 3.27 15.08 -3.94
CA GLY A 39 1.92 15.59 -3.83
C GLY A 39 1.22 15.81 -5.18
N ASN A 40 1.82 15.39 -6.30
CA ASN A 40 1.17 15.46 -7.61
C ASN A 40 0.03 14.45 -7.69
N VAL A 41 -1.05 14.81 -8.38
CA VAL A 41 -2.22 13.93 -8.55
C VAL A 41 -1.86 12.72 -9.41
N ILE A 42 -2.32 11.56 -9.00
CA ILE A 42 -2.31 10.31 -9.77
C ILE A 42 -3.76 9.99 -10.17
N ASP A 43 -4.01 9.89 -11.47
CA ASP A 43 -5.30 9.46 -12.03
C ASP A 43 -5.05 8.43 -13.13
N PRO A 44 -5.03 7.12 -12.76
CA PRO A 44 -4.77 6.06 -13.73
C PRO A 44 -5.87 5.91 -14.78
N VAL A 45 -7.10 6.33 -14.48
CA VAL A 45 -8.24 6.27 -15.42
C VAL A 45 -8.03 7.24 -16.58
N ARG A 46 -7.44 8.42 -16.28
CA ARG A 46 -7.11 9.45 -17.27
C ARG A 46 -5.66 9.40 -17.76
N GLY A 47 -4.87 8.43 -17.30
CA GLY A 47 -3.45 8.28 -17.66
C GLY A 47 -2.52 9.31 -17.01
N ILE A 48 -2.97 10.07 -16.00
CA ILE A 48 -2.17 11.09 -15.33
C ILE A 48 -1.30 10.41 -14.27
N ASN A 49 0.02 10.50 -14.43
CA ASN A 49 1.01 9.91 -13.50
C ASN A 49 0.74 8.42 -13.21
N ALA A 50 0.13 7.67 -14.14
CA ALA A 50 -0.42 6.33 -13.91
C ALA A 50 0.61 5.27 -13.51
N THR A 51 1.90 5.51 -13.76
CA THR A 51 3.01 4.62 -13.38
C THR A 51 3.76 5.10 -12.14
N THR A 52 3.36 6.23 -11.55
CA THR A 52 4.04 6.83 -10.41
C THR A 52 3.62 6.12 -9.11
N PRO A 53 4.54 5.82 -8.19
CA PRO A 53 4.20 5.26 -6.89
C PRO A 53 3.26 6.18 -6.09
N TYR A 54 2.23 5.59 -5.49
CA TYR A 54 1.31 6.29 -4.60
C TYR A 54 1.93 6.56 -3.23
N SER A 55 1.64 7.72 -2.65
CA SER A 55 2.00 8.09 -1.28
C SER A 55 0.79 8.03 -0.34
N PRO A 56 0.75 7.07 0.60
CA PRO A 56 -0.25 7.05 1.68
C PRO A 56 -0.26 8.34 2.50
N LYS A 57 0.93 8.90 2.76
CA LYS A 57 1.08 10.13 3.55
C LYS A 57 0.46 11.34 2.86
N GLN A 58 0.71 11.53 1.56
CA GLN A 58 0.16 12.67 0.82
C GLN A 58 -1.32 12.48 0.49
N THR A 59 -1.79 11.24 0.37
CA THR A 59 -3.18 10.91 0.01
C THR A 59 -4.08 10.87 1.25
N CYS A 60 -3.76 10.03 2.22
CA CYS A 60 -4.59 9.75 3.39
C CYS A 60 -4.20 10.60 4.61
N GLY A 61 -2.93 11.01 4.68
CA GLY A 61 -2.38 11.86 5.75
C GLY A 61 -2.60 13.37 5.58
N THR A 62 -3.34 13.77 4.54
CA THR A 62 -3.67 15.18 4.30
C THR A 62 -4.64 15.71 5.34
N THR A 63 -4.65 17.04 5.53
CA THR A 63 -5.58 17.72 6.41
C THR A 63 -7.03 17.31 6.13
N GLY A 64 -7.73 16.85 7.16
CA GLY A 64 -9.14 16.44 7.07
C GLY A 64 -9.38 14.95 6.76
N CYS A 65 -8.33 14.15 6.56
CA CYS A 65 -8.45 12.70 6.33
C CYS A 65 -8.04 11.88 7.57
N HIS A 66 -6.74 11.64 7.77
CA HIS A 66 -6.22 10.90 8.90
C HIS A 66 -4.95 11.51 9.47
N ASP A 67 -4.74 11.35 10.78
CA ASP A 67 -3.45 11.60 11.39
C ASP A 67 -2.49 10.47 11.00
N TYR A 68 -1.66 10.73 10.00
CA TYR A 68 -0.73 9.76 9.47
C TYR A 68 0.33 9.36 10.50
N ASN A 69 0.79 10.30 11.33
CA ASN A 69 1.75 9.98 12.38
C ASN A 69 1.12 8.98 13.37
N LYS A 70 -0.13 9.21 13.76
CA LYS A 70 -0.86 8.28 14.62
C LYS A 70 -1.06 6.90 13.98
N ILE A 71 -1.36 6.85 12.68
CA ILE A 71 -1.46 5.57 11.94
C ILE A 71 -0.14 4.80 12.01
N THR A 72 0.99 5.49 11.79
CA THR A 72 2.30 4.85 11.78
C THR A 72 2.72 4.29 13.14
N GLU A 73 2.12 4.70 14.25
CA GLU A 73 2.36 4.11 15.58
C GLU A 73 1.78 2.69 15.73
N GLY A 74 0.89 2.25 14.82
CA GLY A 74 0.27 0.93 14.89
C GLY A 74 1.29 -0.20 14.73
N PHE A 75 1.03 -1.35 15.37
CA PHE A 75 1.94 -2.50 15.35
C PHE A 75 2.31 -2.99 13.94
N HIS A 76 1.36 -2.96 12.98
CA HIS A 76 1.63 -3.36 11.60
C HIS A 76 2.65 -2.44 10.90
N PHE A 77 2.70 -1.17 11.30
CA PHE A 77 3.72 -0.23 10.87
C PHE A 77 4.99 -0.43 11.70
N GLN A 78 4.93 -0.45 13.02
CA GLN A 78 6.17 -0.49 13.82
C GLN A 78 6.90 -1.84 13.74
N GLN A 79 6.20 -2.95 13.48
CA GLN A 79 6.77 -4.29 13.32
C GLN A 79 7.73 -4.68 14.47
N GLY A 80 7.43 -4.23 15.69
CA GLY A 80 8.24 -4.44 16.89
C GLY A 80 9.51 -3.59 17.01
N LYS A 81 9.66 -2.55 16.18
CA LYS A 81 10.79 -1.62 16.24
C LYS A 81 10.90 -1.00 17.64
N GLY A 82 12.05 -1.21 18.28
CA GLY A 82 12.35 -0.66 19.61
C GLY A 82 11.58 -1.31 20.76
N GLU A 83 10.76 -2.32 20.50
CA GLU A 83 10.04 -3.05 21.54
C GLU A 83 10.92 -4.13 22.18
N ALA A 84 10.80 -4.29 23.50
CA ALA A 84 11.42 -5.40 24.21
C ALA A 84 10.72 -6.72 23.86
N VAL A 85 11.48 -7.81 23.80
CA VAL A 85 10.92 -9.15 23.58
C VAL A 85 9.99 -9.52 24.74
N PRO A 86 8.71 -9.84 24.49
CA PRO A 86 7.80 -10.28 25.55
C PRO A 86 8.31 -11.55 26.24
N ALA A 87 8.08 -11.70 27.56
CA ALA A 87 8.63 -12.80 28.35
C ALA A 87 8.30 -14.20 27.77
N GLN A 88 7.05 -14.40 27.33
CA GLN A 88 6.61 -15.65 26.70
C GLN A 88 7.32 -15.94 25.37
N MET A 89 7.68 -14.89 24.63
CA MET A 89 8.46 -15.00 23.40
C MET A 89 9.92 -15.30 23.71
N ALA A 90 10.50 -14.64 24.73
CA ALA A 90 11.88 -14.87 25.17
C ALA A 90 12.10 -16.30 25.69
N GLU A 91 11.11 -16.88 26.37
CA GLU A 91 11.14 -18.28 26.81
C GLU A 91 11.23 -19.27 25.64
N ARG A 92 10.51 -18.98 24.55
CA ARG A 92 10.36 -19.90 23.40
C ARG A 92 11.39 -19.67 22.30
N TYR A 93 11.81 -18.43 22.10
CA TYR A 93 12.61 -18.00 20.96
C TYR A 93 13.85 -17.25 21.45
N ARG A 94 14.87 -18.00 21.88
CA ARG A 94 16.09 -17.40 22.47
C ARG A 94 16.94 -16.58 21.49
N TRP A 95 16.62 -16.61 20.20
CA TRP A 95 17.36 -15.93 19.13
C TRP A 95 16.71 -14.62 18.67
N VAL A 96 15.49 -14.27 19.13
CA VAL A 96 14.84 -13.03 18.69
C VAL A 96 15.34 -11.83 19.47
N SER A 97 15.42 -10.69 18.81
CA SER A 97 15.84 -9.42 19.42
C SER A 97 14.69 -8.42 19.59
N SER A 98 13.57 -8.61 18.91
CA SER A 98 12.33 -7.84 19.03
C SER A 98 11.13 -8.68 18.55
N PRO A 99 9.87 -8.29 18.86
CA PRO A 99 8.73 -8.83 18.13
C PRO A 99 8.74 -8.39 16.65
N GLY A 100 7.91 -9.01 15.82
CA GLY A 100 7.68 -8.61 14.42
C GLY A 100 8.86 -8.81 13.47
N ASN A 101 8.87 -8.08 12.36
CA ASN A 101 9.82 -8.26 11.25
C ASN A 101 11.22 -7.66 11.48
N TYR A 102 11.42 -6.84 12.53
CA TYR A 102 12.74 -6.29 12.83
C TYR A 102 13.72 -7.30 13.47
N GLY A 103 13.20 -8.31 14.19
CA GLY A 103 14.04 -9.26 14.92
C GLY A 103 13.34 -10.56 15.37
N GLY A 104 12.09 -10.77 14.96
CA GLY A 104 11.24 -11.90 15.36
C GLY A 104 11.23 -13.08 14.37
N THR A 105 10.33 -14.05 14.59
CA THR A 105 10.31 -15.35 13.91
C THR A 105 9.36 -15.45 12.70
N TRP A 106 8.91 -14.33 12.13
CA TRP A 106 7.57 -14.25 11.52
C TRP A 106 7.43 -14.67 10.04
N CYS A 107 8.48 -15.18 9.38
CA CYS A 107 8.37 -15.71 8.02
C CYS A 107 8.32 -17.25 8.03
N SER A 108 7.12 -17.83 7.97
CA SER A 108 6.88 -19.27 8.12
C SER A 108 7.06 -20.16 6.87
N PRO A 109 7.33 -19.67 5.64
CA PRO A 109 7.95 -20.50 4.62
C PRO A 109 9.42 -20.09 4.40
N ALA A 110 10.33 -21.05 4.57
CA ALA A 110 11.75 -21.04 4.18
C ALA A 110 12.78 -20.64 5.27
N PRO A 111 13.97 -21.29 5.26
CA PRO A 111 14.83 -21.49 6.43
C PRO A 111 15.74 -20.30 6.78
N LEU A 112 15.29 -19.07 6.55
CA LEU A 112 16.11 -17.87 6.67
C LEU A 112 15.53 -16.95 7.75
N TYR A 113 15.90 -17.21 9.01
CA TYR A 113 15.64 -16.31 10.15
C TYR A 113 16.54 -15.06 10.06
N ARG A 114 16.51 -14.37 8.92
CA ARG A 114 17.31 -13.16 8.74
C ARG A 114 16.77 -12.05 9.61
N GLN A 115 17.66 -11.31 10.24
CA GLN A 115 17.29 -10.18 11.09
C GLN A 115 17.59 -8.86 10.39
N LEU A 116 16.63 -7.93 10.43
CA LEU A 116 16.87 -6.58 9.97
C LEU A 116 17.92 -5.94 10.87
N ALA A 117 19.04 -5.55 10.27
CA ALA A 117 20.19 -5.01 10.97
C ALA A 117 19.82 -3.75 11.76
N ALA A 118 20.61 -3.43 12.78
CA ALA A 118 20.45 -2.18 13.49
C ALA A 118 20.72 -0.98 12.57
N LYS A 119 20.21 0.20 12.93
CA LYS A 119 20.58 1.45 12.24
C LYS A 119 22.08 1.69 12.29
N THR A 120 22.65 1.42 13.46
CA THR A 120 24.07 1.57 13.76
C THR A 120 24.63 0.21 14.14
N ASN A 121 25.63 -0.24 13.38
CA ASN A 121 26.24 -1.55 13.55
C ASN A 121 27.72 -1.37 13.90
N ALA A 122 28.22 -2.18 14.84
CA ALA A 122 29.63 -2.13 15.24
C ALA A 122 30.60 -2.57 14.11
N SER A 123 30.12 -3.38 13.16
CA SER A 123 30.87 -3.74 11.95
C SER A 123 29.91 -4.29 10.89
N ALA A 124 30.39 -4.44 9.65
CA ALA A 124 29.63 -5.10 8.59
C ALA A 124 29.30 -6.57 8.89
N ARG A 125 30.05 -7.24 9.79
CA ARG A 125 29.83 -8.66 10.13
C ARG A 125 28.56 -8.92 10.92
N VAL A 126 27.96 -7.89 11.53
CA VAL A 126 26.71 -8.02 12.30
C VAL A 126 25.48 -7.57 11.50
N ILE A 127 25.68 -7.21 10.24
CA ILE A 127 24.60 -6.89 9.30
C ILE A 127 24.18 -8.19 8.64
N ASP A 128 23.05 -8.73 9.06
CA ASP A 128 22.43 -9.86 8.39
C ASP A 128 21.65 -9.37 7.18
N MET A 129 20.62 -8.54 7.38
CA MET A 129 19.79 -7.99 6.30
C MET A 129 19.68 -6.47 6.42
N THR A 130 19.88 -5.77 5.30
CA THR A 130 19.60 -4.34 5.18
C THR A 130 18.12 -4.07 4.89
N SER A 131 17.66 -2.84 5.12
CA SER A 131 16.29 -2.43 4.76
C SER A 131 16.03 -2.59 3.25
N PHE A 132 17.05 -2.36 2.41
CA PHE A 132 16.98 -2.65 0.97
C PHE A 132 16.74 -4.13 0.69
N GLU A 133 17.51 -5.02 1.32
CA GLU A 133 17.32 -6.46 1.16
C GLU A 133 15.98 -6.94 1.70
N PHE A 134 15.46 -6.37 2.79
CA PHE A 134 14.10 -6.67 3.27
C PHE A 134 13.07 -6.40 2.16
N VAL A 135 13.18 -5.28 1.47
CA VAL A 135 12.27 -4.92 0.38
C VAL A 135 12.44 -5.87 -0.81
N THR A 136 13.67 -6.14 -1.24
CA THR A 136 13.94 -6.87 -2.48
C THR A 136 13.94 -8.39 -2.35
N ALA A 137 14.21 -8.94 -1.17
CA ALA A 137 14.34 -10.38 -0.91
C ALA A 137 13.01 -11.04 -0.52
N THR A 138 11.88 -10.56 -1.06
CA THR A 138 10.50 -11.08 -0.91
C THR A 138 9.73 -10.60 0.33
N CYS A 139 10.37 -10.15 1.41
CA CYS A 139 9.64 -9.69 2.61
C CYS A 139 8.75 -8.46 2.30
N GLY A 140 9.23 -7.52 1.48
CA GLY A 140 8.44 -6.37 1.03
C GLY A 140 7.20 -6.71 0.20
N ASN A 141 7.15 -7.89 -0.45
CA ASN A 141 5.97 -8.33 -1.20
C ASN A 141 4.87 -8.84 -0.26
N CYS A 142 5.24 -9.54 0.81
CA CYS A 142 4.29 -10.10 1.79
C CYS A 142 3.93 -9.10 2.89
N HIS A 143 4.83 -8.15 3.17
CA HIS A 143 4.67 -7.08 4.15
C HIS A 143 4.83 -5.71 3.48
N PRO A 144 3.95 -5.37 2.51
CA PRO A 144 4.02 -4.11 1.80
C PRO A 144 3.58 -2.95 2.72
N GLY A 145 4.35 -1.87 2.69
CA GLY A 145 4.08 -0.64 3.43
C GLY A 145 4.39 -0.72 4.93
N GLY A 146 4.65 0.45 5.51
CA GLY A 146 4.99 0.62 6.92
C GLY A 146 6.34 0.03 7.33
N GLY A 147 6.76 0.33 8.57
CA GLY A 147 7.91 -0.31 9.20
C GLY A 147 9.19 -0.21 8.39
N PRO A 148 9.87 -1.33 8.09
CA PRO A 148 11.12 -1.34 7.34
C PRO A 148 11.07 -0.65 5.96
N LEU A 149 9.88 -0.50 5.36
CA LEU A 149 9.71 0.11 4.04
C LEU A 149 9.61 1.64 4.11
N GLU A 150 9.31 2.20 5.28
CA GLU A 150 9.09 3.65 5.46
C GLU A 150 10.06 4.26 6.46
N PHE A 151 10.42 3.50 7.49
CA PHE A 151 11.36 3.89 8.51
C PHE A 151 12.52 2.91 8.50
N ASP A 152 13.74 3.42 8.41
CA ASP A 152 14.89 2.63 8.80
C ASP A 152 14.87 2.40 10.33
N ARG A 153 15.54 1.35 10.82
CA ARG A 153 15.67 1.07 12.26
C ARG A 153 16.23 2.28 13.01
#